data_AF-A0A2P5LHP5-F1
#
_entry.id   AF-A0A2P5LHP5-F1
#
_cell.length_a   1.000
_cell.length_b   1.000
_cell.length_c   1.000
_cell.angle_alpha   90.00
_cell.angle_beta   90.00
_cell.angle_gamma   90.00
#
_symmetry.space_group_name_H-M   'P 1'
#
loop_
_entity.id
_entity.type
_entity.pdbx_description
1 polymer ?
#
loop_
_entity_poly.entity_id
_entity_poly.type
_entity_poly.pdbx_seq_one_letter_code
_entity_poly.pdbx_strand_id
1 'polypeptide(L)'
;MENHPPRIDYFQNNSFNPPPGFTHRPWFRMRRFVLFMMVFLLAAITGLIYSYSRPAVYRSSATLLTSAMTAIDRDSNPADIQHVVIQKQVLLNPDLIAKSLARLKASDSAQTIQQLTLQGISSLLSVEPVAETNLVEIRAEGTDPGVLPLLVNTLIDVYSEARAQEIKTLTGTTTEIISHELTKLGDNIAAKRNELDVFRKTNDIASAGRLENEPLAQLQGINDAYNKASEDLIKAKATLDAVKSAIARGQAIVPSQQQGSLVALEKRLQELKEQLAEFDKRYTRDYLKKQPALRVIPDQIKKLERKSKTSWIRPANPADPSRKQLCRRPAITDGNPRPIS
;
A
#
# COMPACT_ATOMS: atom_id res chain seq x y z
N MET A 1 42.00 -52.84 -91.21
CA MET A 1 40.99 -52.10 -92.01
C MET A 1 40.19 -53.19 -92.71
N GLU A 2 38.88 -53.26 -92.61
CA GLU A 2 37.91 -52.17 -92.65
C GLU A 2 36.77 -52.38 -91.66
N ASN A 3 36.64 -51.43 -90.74
CA ASN A 3 35.46 -51.26 -89.90
C ASN A 3 34.30 -50.85 -90.79
N HIS A 4 33.43 -51.80 -91.12
CA HIS A 4 32.14 -51.50 -91.71
C HIS A 4 31.14 -51.28 -90.56
N PRO A 5 30.50 -50.10 -90.47
CA PRO A 5 29.49 -49.85 -89.45
C PRO A 5 28.31 -50.81 -89.64
N PRO A 6 27.68 -51.32 -88.57
CA PRO A 6 26.53 -52.20 -88.71
C PRO A 6 25.40 -51.45 -89.41
N ARG A 7 24.92 -52.03 -90.52
CA ARG A 7 23.67 -51.67 -91.17
C ARG A 7 22.57 -51.66 -90.12
N ILE A 8 22.02 -50.49 -89.84
CA ILE A 8 20.74 -50.39 -89.15
C ILE A 8 19.69 -50.69 -90.22
N ASP A 9 19.26 -51.94 -90.27
CA ASP A 9 18.07 -52.31 -91.02
C ASP A 9 16.88 -51.66 -90.31
N TYR A 10 16.40 -50.55 -90.88
CA TYR A 10 15.09 -50.00 -90.54
C TYR A 10 14.06 -51.04 -90.96
N PHE A 11 13.64 -51.89 -90.02
CA PHE A 11 12.39 -52.60 -90.16
C PHE A 11 11.29 -51.54 -90.14
N GLN A 12 10.86 -51.16 -91.33
CA GLN A 12 9.61 -50.47 -91.57
C GLN A 12 8.50 -51.46 -91.20
N ASN A 13 8.32 -51.70 -89.89
CA ASN A 13 7.25 -52.53 -89.36
C ASN A 13 5.96 -51.71 -89.40
N ASN A 14 5.53 -51.39 -90.61
CA ASN A 14 4.22 -50.83 -90.90
C ASN A 14 3.19 -51.95 -91.17
N SER A 15 3.47 -53.13 -90.64
CA SER A 15 2.59 -54.29 -90.67
C SER A 15 2.39 -54.84 -89.27
N PHE A 16 2.09 -53.98 -88.31
CA PHE A 16 1.23 -54.39 -87.21
C PHE A 16 -0.18 -54.54 -87.78
N ASN A 17 -0.43 -55.64 -88.49
CA ASN A 17 -1.78 -56.09 -88.75
C ASN A 17 -2.36 -56.48 -87.38
N PRO A 18 -3.28 -55.69 -86.78
CA PRO A 18 -3.97 -56.17 -85.61
C PRO A 18 -4.69 -57.47 -85.99
N PRO A 19 -4.66 -58.52 -85.15
CA PRO A 19 -5.32 -59.79 -85.46
C PRO A 19 -6.80 -59.54 -85.82
N PRO A 20 -7.33 -60.19 -86.87
CA PRO A 20 -8.69 -59.95 -87.33
C PRO A 20 -9.67 -60.47 -86.27
N GLY A 21 -10.27 -59.55 -85.52
CA GLY A 21 -11.20 -59.88 -84.44
C GLY A 21 -11.36 -58.81 -83.37
N PHE A 22 -10.38 -57.90 -83.22
CA PHE A 22 -10.54 -56.74 -82.32
C PHE A 22 -11.29 -55.61 -83.02
N THR A 23 -12.60 -55.79 -83.18
CA THR A 23 -13.49 -54.64 -83.24
C THR A 23 -13.28 -53.88 -81.93
N HIS A 24 -12.63 -52.72 -81.97
CA HIS A 24 -12.68 -51.76 -80.87
C HIS A 24 -14.12 -51.27 -80.75
N ARG A 25 -15.00 -52.12 -80.19
CA ARG A 25 -16.24 -51.65 -79.59
C ARG A 25 -15.77 -50.62 -78.55
N PRO A 26 -16.28 -49.38 -78.59
CA PRO A 26 -15.88 -48.39 -77.60
C PRO A 26 -16.06 -49.04 -76.23
N TRP A 27 -15.09 -48.89 -75.31
CA TRP A 27 -15.08 -49.61 -74.03
C TRP A 27 -16.45 -49.53 -73.31
N PHE A 28 -17.15 -48.40 -73.47
CA PHE A 28 -18.51 -48.14 -73.01
C PHE A 28 -19.61 -49.08 -73.55
N ARG A 29 -19.38 -49.81 -74.64
CA ARG A 29 -20.31 -50.77 -75.28
C ARG A 29 -20.03 -52.23 -74.92
N MET A 30 -19.04 -52.51 -74.07
CA MET A 30 -18.83 -53.87 -73.57
C MET A 30 -19.95 -54.24 -72.58
N ARG A 31 -20.59 -55.41 -72.75
CA ARG A 31 -21.69 -55.89 -71.87
C ARG A 31 -21.30 -55.82 -70.39
N ARG A 32 -20.04 -56.11 -70.06
CA ARG A 32 -19.50 -56.04 -68.69
C ARG A 32 -19.44 -54.61 -68.15
N PHE A 33 -19.08 -53.63 -68.98
CA PHE A 33 -19.05 -52.22 -68.58
C PHE A 33 -20.46 -51.64 -68.40
N VAL A 34 -21.41 -52.00 -69.27
CA VAL A 34 -22.82 -51.60 -69.13
C VAL A 34 -23.43 -52.19 -67.85
N LEU A 35 -23.16 -53.46 -67.55
CA LEU A 35 -23.59 -54.10 -66.29
C LEU A 35 -22.95 -53.42 -65.07
N PHE A 36 -21.65 -53.13 -65.11
CA PHE A 36 -20.96 -52.40 -64.05
C PHE A 36 -21.57 -51.01 -63.82
N MET A 37 -21.79 -50.23 -64.89
CA MET A 37 -22.39 -48.89 -64.79
C MET A 37 -23.83 -48.94 -64.31
N MET A 38 -24.62 -49.94 -64.71
CA MET A 38 -25.98 -50.13 -64.20
C MET A 38 -25.99 -50.42 -62.70
N VAL A 39 -25.14 -51.36 -62.24
CA VAL A 39 -25.04 -51.69 -60.80
C VAL A 39 -24.49 -50.51 -60.00
N PHE A 40 -23.49 -49.80 -60.54
CA PHE A 40 -22.93 -48.60 -59.93
C PHE A 40 -23.98 -47.49 -59.82
N LEU A 41 -24.75 -47.22 -60.89
CA LEU A 41 -25.83 -46.24 -60.85
C LEU A 41 -26.93 -46.66 -59.87
N LEU A 42 -27.30 -47.93 -59.82
CA LEU A 42 -28.29 -48.43 -58.86
C LEU A 42 -27.81 -48.24 -57.42
N ALA A 43 -26.56 -48.59 -57.12
CA ALA A 43 -25.95 -48.39 -55.81
C ALA A 43 -25.79 -46.90 -55.46
N ALA A 44 -25.40 -46.06 -56.42
CA ALA A 44 -25.28 -44.63 -56.23
C ALA A 44 -26.64 -43.96 -55.98
N ILE A 45 -27.66 -44.32 -56.76
CA ILE A 45 -29.03 -43.80 -56.61
C ILE A 45 -29.61 -44.22 -55.26
N THR A 46 -29.50 -45.49 -54.88
CA THR A 46 -29.98 -45.96 -53.58
C THR A 46 -29.24 -45.29 -52.42
N GLY A 47 -27.92 -45.12 -52.52
CA GLY A 47 -27.11 -44.37 -51.54
C GLY A 47 -27.49 -42.89 -51.43
N LEU A 48 -27.74 -42.22 -52.55
CA LEU A 48 -28.18 -40.82 -52.57
C LEU A 48 -29.59 -40.68 -51.98
N ILE A 49 -30.54 -41.53 -52.37
CA ILE A 49 -31.89 -41.53 -51.81
C ILE A 49 -31.82 -41.70 -50.29
N TYR A 50 -30.99 -42.63 -49.81
CA TYR A 50 -30.79 -42.84 -48.39
C TYR A 50 -30.19 -41.62 -47.68
N SER A 51 -29.16 -41.00 -48.27
CA SER A 51 -28.50 -39.83 -47.69
C SER A 51 -29.40 -38.60 -47.65
N TYR A 52 -30.18 -38.35 -48.69
CA TYR A 52 -31.07 -37.18 -48.78
C TYR A 52 -32.40 -37.38 -48.05
N SER A 53 -32.80 -38.62 -47.76
CA SER A 53 -34.01 -38.91 -46.97
C SER A 53 -33.78 -38.79 -45.46
N ARG A 54 -32.53 -38.65 -45.00
CA ARG A 54 -32.25 -38.41 -43.57
C ARG A 54 -32.53 -36.95 -43.22
N PRO A 55 -33.28 -36.66 -42.14
CA PRO A 55 -33.48 -35.29 -41.70
C PRO A 55 -32.14 -34.67 -41.31
N ALA A 56 -31.92 -33.41 -41.71
CA ALA A 56 -30.74 -32.66 -41.30
C ALA A 56 -30.83 -32.38 -39.78
N VAL A 57 -29.81 -32.78 -39.04
CA VAL A 57 -29.65 -32.48 -37.61
C VAL A 57 -28.60 -31.38 -37.49
N TYR A 58 -29.02 -30.21 -37.07
CA TYR A 58 -28.17 -29.07 -36.78
C TYR A 58 -27.78 -29.08 -35.30
N ARG A 59 -26.58 -28.60 -34.99
CA ARG A 59 -26.07 -28.48 -33.62
C ARG A 59 -25.57 -27.05 -33.37
N SER A 60 -26.02 -26.48 -32.26
CA SER A 60 -25.47 -25.25 -31.68
C SER A 60 -24.80 -25.60 -30.36
N SER A 61 -23.58 -25.12 -30.13
CA SER A 61 -22.81 -25.38 -28.91
C SER A 61 -22.23 -24.11 -28.33
N ALA A 62 -22.27 -23.99 -27.00
CA ALA A 62 -21.63 -22.92 -26.25
C ALA A 62 -20.89 -23.49 -25.04
N THR A 63 -19.77 -22.90 -24.68
CA THR A 63 -18.97 -23.32 -23.51
C THR A 63 -19.00 -22.23 -22.46
N LEU A 64 -19.38 -22.60 -21.24
CA LEU A 64 -19.48 -21.72 -20.09
C LEU A 64 -18.41 -22.07 -19.06
N LEU A 65 -17.63 -21.09 -18.63
CA LEU A 65 -16.73 -21.24 -17.50
C LEU A 65 -17.49 -20.97 -16.21
N THR A 66 -17.48 -21.93 -15.29
CA THR A 66 -18.16 -21.83 -14.00
C THR A 66 -17.13 -21.69 -12.88
N SER A 67 -16.96 -20.50 -12.32
CA SER A 67 -16.08 -20.32 -11.15
C SER A 67 -16.83 -20.72 -9.87
N ALA A 68 -16.23 -21.62 -9.10
CA ALA A 68 -16.67 -21.88 -7.74
C ALA A 68 -16.26 -20.68 -6.86
N MET A 69 -17.14 -20.29 -5.93
CA MET A 69 -16.78 -19.34 -4.88
C MET A 69 -15.80 -20.05 -3.95
N THR A 70 -14.50 -19.88 -4.17
CA THR A 70 -13.47 -20.45 -3.29
C THR A 70 -13.56 -19.74 -1.95
N ALA A 71 -13.77 -20.50 -0.88
CA ALA A 71 -13.60 -19.96 0.47
C ALA A 71 -12.19 -19.36 0.58
N ILE A 72 -12.07 -18.24 1.29
CA ILE A 72 -10.86 -17.41 1.38
C ILE A 72 -9.62 -18.23 1.80
N ASP A 73 -9.81 -19.39 2.45
CA ASP A 73 -8.77 -20.30 2.95
C ASP A 73 -8.69 -21.67 2.26
N ARG A 74 -9.40 -21.89 1.14
CA ARG A 74 -9.26 -23.14 0.37
C ARG A 74 -8.33 -22.95 -0.81
N ASP A 75 -7.29 -23.77 -0.88
CA ASP A 75 -6.49 -23.92 -2.11
C ASP A 75 -7.43 -24.15 -3.28
N SER A 76 -7.36 -23.25 -4.26
CA SER A 76 -8.19 -23.30 -5.45
C SER A 76 -7.81 -24.54 -6.25
N ASN A 77 -8.51 -25.66 -6.04
CA ASN A 77 -8.30 -26.84 -6.88
C ASN A 77 -8.69 -26.45 -8.32
N PRO A 78 -7.81 -26.62 -9.32
CA PRO A 78 -8.02 -26.08 -10.67
C PRO A 78 -9.23 -26.71 -11.39
N ALA A 79 -9.73 -27.85 -10.90
CA ALA A 79 -10.95 -28.48 -11.36
C ALA A 79 -11.81 -28.93 -10.16
N ASP A 80 -12.95 -28.27 -9.95
CA ASP A 80 -13.97 -28.70 -8.99
C ASP A 80 -15.07 -29.46 -9.74
N ILE A 81 -14.85 -30.76 -9.90
CA ILE A 81 -15.77 -31.66 -10.62
C ILE A 81 -17.17 -31.63 -9.99
N GLN A 82 -17.25 -31.50 -8.66
CA GLN A 82 -18.53 -31.47 -7.95
C GLN A 82 -19.31 -30.20 -8.26
N HIS A 83 -18.61 -29.05 -8.30
CA HIS A 83 -19.22 -27.78 -8.70
C HIS A 83 -19.78 -27.86 -10.12
N VAL A 84 -19.03 -28.40 -11.09
CA VAL A 84 -19.49 -28.51 -12.48
C VAL A 84 -20.72 -29.41 -12.61
N VAL A 85 -20.79 -30.52 -11.85
CA VAL A 85 -21.98 -31.40 -11.82
C VAL A 85 -23.20 -30.69 -11.25
N ILE A 86 -23.03 -29.89 -10.18
CA ILE A 86 -24.12 -29.07 -9.62
C ILE A 86 -24.59 -28.04 -10.66
N GLN A 87 -23.67 -27.36 -11.32
CA GLN A 87 -24.00 -26.35 -12.33
C GLN A 87 -24.73 -26.94 -13.54
N LYS A 88 -24.38 -28.16 -13.95
CA LYS A 88 -25.16 -28.90 -14.96
C LYS A 88 -26.61 -29.09 -14.53
N GLN A 89 -26.85 -29.50 -13.28
CA GLN A 89 -28.20 -29.69 -12.77
C GLN A 89 -28.97 -28.38 -12.69
N VAL A 90 -28.30 -27.28 -12.34
CA VAL A 90 -28.89 -25.95 -12.34
C VAL A 90 -29.29 -25.52 -13.75
N LEU A 91 -28.39 -25.68 -14.75
CA LEU A 91 -28.67 -25.33 -16.15
C LEU A 91 -29.81 -26.12 -16.77
N LEU A 92 -30.01 -27.37 -16.33
CA LEU A 92 -31.11 -28.24 -16.75
C LEU A 92 -32.39 -28.07 -15.89
N ASN A 93 -32.40 -27.12 -14.94
CA ASN A 93 -33.56 -26.89 -14.09
C ASN A 93 -34.77 -26.41 -14.94
N PRO A 94 -35.95 -27.05 -14.83
CA PRO A 94 -37.16 -26.65 -15.56
C PRO A 94 -37.54 -25.17 -15.37
N ASP A 95 -37.22 -24.56 -14.23
CA ASP A 95 -37.52 -23.15 -13.97
C ASP A 95 -36.70 -22.21 -14.87
N LEU A 96 -35.42 -22.52 -15.09
CA LEU A 96 -34.57 -21.73 -15.98
C LEU A 96 -34.99 -21.93 -17.45
N ILE A 97 -35.35 -23.16 -17.82
CA ILE A 97 -35.84 -23.48 -19.17
C ILE A 97 -37.20 -22.78 -19.43
N ALA A 98 -38.07 -22.71 -18.43
CA ALA A 98 -39.34 -22.00 -18.55
C ALA A 98 -39.14 -20.49 -18.72
N LYS A 99 -38.21 -19.90 -17.95
CA LYS A 99 -37.84 -18.47 -18.06
C LYS A 99 -37.20 -18.15 -19.41
N SER A 100 -36.31 -19.00 -19.92
CA SER A 100 -35.71 -18.82 -21.24
C SER A 100 -36.75 -18.93 -22.35
N LEU A 101 -37.66 -19.91 -22.28
CA LEU A 101 -38.79 -20.03 -23.21
C LEU A 101 -39.69 -18.78 -23.17
N ALA A 102 -40.00 -18.25 -21.98
CA ALA A 102 -40.83 -17.05 -21.86
C ALA A 102 -40.15 -15.82 -22.48
N ARG A 103 -38.85 -15.63 -22.24
CA ARG A 103 -38.05 -14.53 -22.82
C ARG A 103 -37.92 -14.66 -24.34
N LEU A 104 -37.74 -15.88 -24.82
CA LEU A 104 -37.65 -16.20 -26.24
C LEU A 104 -38.98 -15.93 -26.96
N LYS A 105 -40.12 -16.27 -26.34
CA LYS A 105 -41.46 -15.96 -26.87
C LYS A 105 -41.77 -14.46 -26.85
N ALA A 106 -41.24 -13.72 -25.87
CA ALA A 106 -41.42 -12.28 -25.76
C ALA A 106 -40.60 -11.48 -26.81
N SER A 107 -39.51 -12.05 -27.33
CA SER A 107 -38.61 -11.39 -28.30
C SER A 107 -39.09 -11.49 -29.76
N ASP A 108 -40.40 -11.53 -29.98
CA ASP A 108 -41.09 -11.59 -31.29
C ASP A 108 -40.41 -12.53 -32.30
N SER A 109 -40.08 -13.73 -31.82
CA SER A 109 -39.32 -14.70 -32.59
C SER A 109 -40.24 -15.65 -33.37
N ALA A 110 -39.71 -16.25 -34.44
CA ALA A 110 -40.41 -17.03 -35.47
C ALA A 110 -41.56 -17.95 -34.95
N GLN A 111 -42.58 -18.21 -35.77
CA GLN A 111 -43.72 -19.08 -35.42
C GLN A 111 -43.31 -20.45 -34.85
N THR A 112 -42.20 -21.01 -35.32
CA THR A 112 -41.59 -22.25 -34.80
C THR A 112 -41.29 -22.17 -33.30
N ILE A 113 -40.88 -21.00 -32.80
CA ILE A 113 -40.55 -20.76 -31.39
C ILE A 113 -41.81 -20.69 -30.52
N GLN A 114 -42.90 -20.20 -31.07
CA GLN A 114 -44.17 -20.11 -30.35
C GLN A 114 -44.75 -21.51 -30.08
N GLN A 115 -44.50 -22.46 -30.99
CA GLN A 115 -44.92 -23.86 -30.90
C GLN A 115 -44.02 -24.72 -30.00
N LEU A 116 -42.84 -24.23 -29.59
CA LEU A 116 -41.97 -24.96 -28.65
C LEU A 116 -42.65 -25.11 -27.28
N THR A 117 -42.60 -26.33 -26.77
CA THR A 117 -43.02 -26.71 -25.42
C THR A 117 -41.79 -26.91 -24.53
N LEU A 118 -41.99 -26.81 -23.21
CA LEU A 118 -40.93 -27.00 -22.22
C LEU A 118 -40.23 -28.37 -22.39
N GLN A 119 -41.02 -29.43 -22.59
CA GLN A 119 -40.51 -30.78 -22.80
C GLN A 119 -39.72 -30.90 -24.10
N GLY A 120 -40.20 -30.27 -25.18
CA GLY A 120 -39.48 -30.22 -26.45
C GLY A 120 -38.12 -29.55 -26.32
N ILE A 121 -38.01 -28.45 -25.58
CA ILE A 121 -36.70 -27.80 -25.36
C ILE A 121 -35.77 -28.69 -24.55
N SER A 122 -36.28 -29.34 -23.48
CA SER A 122 -35.46 -30.19 -22.63
C SER A 122 -34.87 -31.41 -23.36
N SER A 123 -35.55 -31.94 -24.38
CA SER A 123 -35.02 -33.04 -25.19
C SER A 123 -34.04 -32.60 -26.27
N LEU A 124 -34.11 -31.33 -26.72
CA LEU A 124 -33.17 -30.75 -27.68
C LEU A 124 -31.86 -30.31 -26.99
N LEU A 125 -31.90 -30.05 -25.68
CA LEU A 125 -30.78 -29.52 -24.92
C LEU A 125 -30.02 -30.62 -24.16
N SER A 126 -28.72 -30.71 -24.40
CA SER A 126 -27.80 -31.52 -23.61
C SER A 126 -26.75 -30.64 -22.96
N VAL A 127 -26.41 -30.93 -21.69
CA VAL A 127 -25.37 -30.23 -20.94
C VAL A 127 -24.34 -31.26 -20.48
N GLU A 128 -23.11 -31.08 -20.94
CA GLU A 128 -21.99 -31.98 -20.67
C GLU A 128 -20.87 -31.25 -19.93
N PRO A 129 -20.39 -31.78 -18.79
CA PRO A 129 -19.21 -31.24 -18.12
C PRO A 129 -17.98 -31.60 -18.94
N VAL A 130 -17.05 -30.66 -19.11
CA VAL A 130 -15.75 -30.93 -19.73
C VAL A 130 -14.82 -31.47 -18.64
N ALA A 131 -14.40 -32.73 -18.79
CA ALA A 131 -13.61 -33.44 -17.79
C ALA A 131 -12.37 -32.64 -17.35
N GLU A 132 -12.05 -32.71 -16.06
CA GLU A 132 -10.87 -32.06 -15.46
C GLU A 132 -10.80 -30.53 -15.67
N THR A 133 -11.94 -29.90 -15.96
CA THR A 133 -12.04 -28.45 -16.11
C THR A 133 -13.29 -27.92 -15.42
N ASN A 134 -13.32 -26.61 -15.17
CA ASN A 134 -14.49 -25.90 -14.66
C ASN A 134 -15.47 -25.45 -15.77
N LEU A 135 -15.39 -26.09 -16.94
CA LEU A 135 -16.16 -25.74 -18.13
C LEU A 135 -17.39 -26.65 -18.28
N VAL A 136 -18.51 -26.04 -18.64
CA VAL A 136 -19.75 -26.73 -19.00
C VAL A 136 -20.05 -26.45 -20.46
N GLU A 137 -20.19 -27.50 -21.27
CA GLU A 137 -20.65 -27.38 -22.65
C GLU A 137 -22.16 -27.55 -22.71
N ILE A 138 -22.83 -26.56 -23.30
CA ILE A 138 -24.26 -26.56 -23.59
C ILE A 138 -24.42 -26.85 -25.07
N ARG A 139 -25.18 -27.89 -25.41
CA ARG A 139 -25.46 -28.31 -26.78
C ARG A 139 -26.95 -28.31 -27.03
N ALA A 140 -27.39 -27.73 -28.13
CA ALA A 140 -28.75 -27.85 -28.64
C ALA A 140 -28.72 -28.53 -30.01
N GLU A 141 -29.45 -29.64 -30.16
CA GLU A 141 -29.56 -30.40 -31.41
C GLU A 141 -31.00 -30.39 -31.92
N GLY A 142 -31.22 -30.15 -33.22
CA GLY A 142 -32.56 -30.09 -33.79
C GLY A 142 -32.60 -29.89 -35.29
N THR A 143 -33.80 -29.82 -35.86
CA THR A 143 -34.02 -29.69 -37.31
C THR A 143 -34.02 -28.25 -37.82
N ASP A 144 -34.15 -27.25 -36.93
CA ASP A 144 -34.21 -25.83 -37.29
C ASP A 144 -32.90 -25.10 -36.92
N PRO A 145 -32.06 -24.70 -37.89
CA PRO A 145 -30.80 -24.02 -37.61
C PRO A 145 -30.96 -22.58 -37.12
N GLY A 146 -32.12 -21.94 -37.30
CA GLY A 146 -32.36 -20.57 -36.84
C GLY A 146 -32.70 -20.49 -35.36
N VAL A 147 -33.40 -21.51 -34.85
CA VAL A 147 -33.89 -21.53 -33.46
C VAL A 147 -32.80 -21.95 -32.46
N LEU A 148 -31.93 -22.90 -32.83
CA LEU A 148 -30.96 -23.48 -31.90
C LEU A 148 -29.95 -22.46 -31.33
N PRO A 149 -29.33 -21.56 -32.11
CA PRO A 149 -28.41 -20.56 -31.57
C PRO A 149 -29.13 -19.57 -30.66
N LEU A 150 -30.35 -19.15 -31.04
CA LEU A 150 -31.14 -18.21 -30.25
C LEU A 150 -31.56 -18.82 -28.91
N LEU A 151 -31.93 -20.10 -28.90
CA LEU A 151 -32.24 -20.85 -27.67
C LEU A 151 -31.03 -20.92 -26.73
N VAL A 152 -29.85 -21.30 -27.24
CA VAL A 152 -28.64 -21.42 -26.41
C VAL A 152 -28.24 -20.06 -25.84
N ASN A 153 -28.25 -19.00 -26.65
CA ASN A 153 -27.90 -17.66 -26.20
C ASN A 153 -28.87 -17.14 -25.13
N THR A 154 -30.18 -17.27 -25.36
CA THR A 154 -31.18 -16.84 -24.39
C THR A 154 -31.13 -17.62 -23.07
N LEU A 155 -30.79 -18.91 -23.12
CA LEU A 155 -30.56 -19.70 -21.91
C LEU A 155 -29.35 -19.19 -21.12
N ILE A 156 -28.24 -18.88 -21.80
CA ILE A 156 -27.03 -18.34 -21.17
C ILE A 156 -27.31 -16.99 -20.52
N ASP A 157 -28.05 -16.11 -21.19
CA ASP A 157 -28.44 -14.81 -20.65
C ASP A 157 -29.28 -14.96 -19.39
N VAL A 158 -30.31 -15.82 -19.43
CA VAL A 158 -31.20 -16.06 -18.28
C VAL A 158 -30.45 -16.69 -17.11
N TYR A 159 -29.55 -17.65 -17.38
CA TYR A 159 -28.70 -18.23 -16.35
C TYR A 159 -27.78 -17.18 -15.71
N SER A 160 -27.12 -16.36 -16.54
CA SER A 160 -26.18 -15.33 -16.08
C SER A 160 -26.86 -14.28 -15.22
N GLU A 161 -28.05 -13.83 -15.61
CA GLU A 161 -28.87 -12.89 -14.83
C GLU A 161 -29.35 -13.51 -13.51
N ALA A 162 -29.84 -14.75 -13.54
CA ALA A 162 -30.26 -15.46 -12.33
C ALA A 162 -29.10 -15.62 -11.34
N ARG A 163 -27.91 -15.97 -11.84
CA ARG A 163 -26.70 -16.12 -11.02
C ARG A 163 -26.24 -14.79 -10.45
N ALA A 164 -26.24 -13.72 -11.25
CA ALA A 164 -25.88 -12.39 -10.77
C ALA A 164 -26.83 -11.92 -9.65
N GLN A 165 -28.12 -12.20 -9.77
CA GLN A 165 -29.10 -11.86 -8.74
C GLN A 165 -28.89 -12.67 -7.45
N GLU A 166 -28.65 -13.98 -7.57
CA GLU A 166 -28.34 -14.85 -6.43
C GLU A 166 -27.10 -14.34 -5.68
N ILE A 167 -26.00 -14.05 -6.40
CA ILE A 167 -24.76 -13.52 -5.80
C ILE A 167 -25.03 -12.19 -5.08
N LYS A 168 -25.82 -11.29 -5.68
CA LYS A 168 -26.19 -10.02 -5.05
C LYS A 168 -26.97 -10.25 -3.75
N THR A 169 -27.95 -11.15 -3.77
CA THR A 169 -28.74 -11.46 -2.56
C THR A 169 -27.89 -12.07 -1.45
N LEU A 170 -27.06 -13.08 -1.78
CA LEU A 170 -26.16 -13.71 -0.81
C LEU A 170 -25.16 -12.71 -0.23
N THR A 171 -24.52 -11.91 -1.09
CA THR A 171 -23.54 -10.90 -0.65
C THR A 171 -24.21 -9.85 0.24
N GLY A 172 -25.42 -9.40 -0.12
CA GLY A 172 -26.22 -8.47 0.68
C GLY A 172 -26.51 -9.03 2.07
N THR A 173 -27.06 -10.24 2.15
CA THR A 173 -27.36 -10.92 3.42
C THR A 173 -26.11 -11.15 4.26
N THR A 174 -25.00 -11.62 3.65
CA THR A 174 -23.74 -11.81 4.37
C THR A 174 -23.18 -10.50 4.91
N THR A 175 -23.24 -9.41 4.11
CA THR A 175 -22.79 -8.09 4.54
C THR A 175 -23.63 -7.58 5.70
N GLU A 176 -24.94 -7.79 5.66
CA GLU A 176 -25.86 -7.42 6.74
C GLU A 176 -25.52 -8.18 8.03
N ILE A 177 -25.34 -9.50 7.95
CA ILE A 177 -24.95 -10.34 9.10
C ILE A 177 -23.61 -9.89 9.69
N ILE A 178 -22.59 -9.67 8.86
CA ILE A 178 -21.27 -9.22 9.33
C ILE A 178 -21.38 -7.83 9.98
N SER A 179 -22.14 -6.92 9.38
CA SER A 179 -22.33 -5.58 9.92
C SER A 179 -23.01 -5.62 11.29
N HIS A 180 -24.01 -6.49 11.47
CA HIS A 180 -24.70 -6.70 12.73
C HIS A 180 -23.79 -7.33 13.81
N GLU A 181 -22.95 -8.30 13.45
CA GLU A 181 -21.99 -8.86 14.41
C GLU A 181 -20.90 -7.84 14.80
N LEU A 182 -20.46 -6.98 13.88
CA LEU A 182 -19.51 -5.91 14.19
C LEU A 182 -20.10 -4.86 15.13
N THR A 183 -21.34 -4.43 14.93
CA THR A 183 -22.00 -3.48 15.85
C THR A 183 -22.19 -4.11 17.22
N LYS A 184 -22.70 -5.34 17.30
CA LYS A 184 -22.85 -6.09 18.54
C LYS A 184 -21.53 -6.30 19.28
N LEU A 185 -20.44 -6.58 18.57
CA LEU A 185 -19.11 -6.67 19.17
C LEU A 185 -18.63 -5.32 19.69
N GLY A 186 -18.86 -4.24 18.95
CA GLY A 186 -18.59 -2.87 19.37
C GLY A 186 -19.31 -2.51 20.68
N ASP A 187 -20.60 -2.84 20.76
CA ASP A 187 -21.43 -2.62 21.96
C ASP A 187 -20.93 -3.45 23.15
N ASN A 188 -20.57 -4.72 22.92
CA ASN A 188 -19.99 -5.58 23.96
C ASN A 188 -18.64 -5.04 24.47
N ILE A 189 -17.78 -4.54 23.58
CA ILE A 189 -16.50 -3.93 23.96
C ILE A 189 -16.75 -2.67 24.80
N ALA A 190 -17.70 -1.83 24.39
CA ALA A 190 -18.07 -0.63 25.15
C ALA A 190 -18.62 -0.99 26.54
N ALA A 191 -19.51 -1.98 26.61
CA ALA A 191 -20.05 -2.48 27.87
C ALA A 191 -18.96 -3.04 28.79
N LYS A 192 -18.04 -3.86 28.25
CA LYS A 192 -16.91 -4.42 29.02
C LYS A 192 -15.90 -3.38 29.47
N ARG A 193 -15.66 -2.35 28.68
CA ARG A 193 -14.84 -1.19 29.10
C ARG A 193 -15.50 -0.44 30.25
N ASN A 194 -16.80 -0.21 30.18
CA ASN A 194 -17.53 0.44 31.28
C ASN A 194 -17.52 -0.42 32.55
N GLU A 195 -17.73 -1.73 32.43
CA GLU A 195 -17.63 -2.68 33.55
C GLU A 195 -16.23 -2.64 34.19
N LEU A 196 -15.18 -2.61 33.37
CA LEU A 196 -13.79 -2.49 33.84
C LEU A 196 -13.53 -1.17 34.56
N ASP A 197 -14.06 -0.05 34.04
CA ASP A 197 -13.89 1.26 34.66
C ASP A 197 -14.66 1.39 35.98
N VAL A 198 -15.86 0.79 36.08
CA VAL A 198 -16.59 0.66 37.35
C VAL A 198 -15.79 -0.20 38.33
N PHE A 199 -15.30 -1.35 37.91
CA PHE A 199 -14.49 -2.24 38.75
C PHE A 199 -13.23 -1.53 39.28
N ARG A 200 -12.54 -0.75 38.45
CA ARG A 200 -11.38 0.06 38.85
C ARG A 200 -11.73 1.09 39.93
N LYS A 201 -12.85 1.81 39.76
CA LYS A 201 -13.31 2.82 40.73
C LYS A 201 -13.73 2.20 42.06
N THR A 202 -14.45 1.08 42.03
CA THR A 202 -14.94 0.41 43.23
C THR A 202 -13.81 -0.19 44.07
N ASN A 203 -12.78 -0.73 43.42
CA ASN A 203 -11.67 -1.39 44.10
C ASN A 203 -10.46 -0.48 44.31
N ASP A 204 -10.60 0.83 44.05
CA ASP A 204 -9.53 1.83 44.13
C ASP A 204 -8.24 1.38 43.42
N ILE A 205 -8.39 0.68 42.28
CA ILE A 205 -7.28 0.24 41.44
C ILE A 205 -6.91 1.43 40.55
N ALA A 206 -6.50 2.53 41.19
CA ALA A 206 -5.86 3.64 40.52
C ALA A 206 -4.45 3.20 40.11
N SER A 207 -4.34 2.45 39.00
CA SER A 207 -3.11 2.10 38.27
C SER A 207 -1.81 2.33 39.08
N ALA A 208 -1.47 1.38 39.95
CA ALA A 208 -0.29 1.44 40.82
C ALA A 208 1.00 1.83 40.08
N GLY A 209 1.13 1.49 38.79
CA GLY A 209 2.32 1.84 38.00
C GLY A 209 2.52 3.33 37.66
N ARG A 210 1.52 4.21 37.81
CA ARG A 210 1.67 5.64 37.48
C ARG A 210 1.80 6.53 38.73
N LEU A 211 1.08 6.19 39.80
CA LEU A 211 1.14 6.88 41.10
C LEU A 211 2.35 6.49 41.96
N GLU A 212 3.05 5.39 41.69
CA GLU A 212 4.30 5.05 42.41
C GLU A 212 5.50 5.90 41.96
N ASN A 213 5.50 6.34 40.69
CA ASN A 213 6.61 7.08 40.09
C ASN A 213 6.56 8.59 40.37
N GLU A 214 5.36 9.15 40.59
CA GLU A 214 5.16 10.56 40.90
C GLU A 214 5.73 11.00 42.27
N PRO A 215 5.44 10.32 43.40
CA PRO A 215 6.01 10.66 44.70
C PRO A 215 7.52 10.39 44.74
N LEU A 216 8.02 9.39 44.01
CA LEU A 216 9.46 9.14 43.89
C LEU A 216 10.17 10.26 43.12
N ALA A 217 9.62 10.70 41.99
CA ALA A 217 10.16 11.82 41.22
C ALA A 217 10.10 13.14 42.02
N GLN A 218 9.03 13.35 42.79
CA GLN A 218 8.91 14.51 43.67
C GLN A 218 9.95 14.49 44.79
N LEU A 219 10.17 13.33 45.42
CA LEU A 219 11.22 13.15 46.44
C LEU A 219 12.62 13.37 45.86
N GLN A 220 12.90 12.85 44.67
CA GLN A 220 14.16 13.08 43.96
C GLN A 220 14.38 14.58 43.68
N GLY A 221 13.35 15.27 43.16
CA GLY A 221 13.42 16.71 42.91
C GLY A 221 13.64 17.54 44.18
N ILE A 222 13.03 17.15 45.30
CA ILE A 222 13.26 17.79 46.61
C ILE A 222 14.69 17.55 47.09
N ASN A 223 15.20 16.33 46.96
CA ASN A 223 16.56 15.98 47.37
C ASN A 223 17.61 16.75 46.55
N ASP A 224 17.41 16.87 45.24
CA ASP A 224 18.28 17.64 44.36
C ASP A 224 18.26 19.14 44.69
N ALA A 225 17.07 19.70 44.94
CA ALA A 225 16.93 21.09 45.38
C ALA A 225 17.60 21.34 46.73
N TYR A 226 17.47 20.40 47.67
CA TYR A 226 18.13 20.46 48.98
C TYR A 226 19.65 20.42 48.85
N ASN A 227 20.18 19.48 48.08
CA ASN A 227 21.62 19.34 47.86
C ASN A 227 22.20 20.62 47.21
N LYS A 228 21.51 21.18 46.22
CA LYS A 228 21.90 22.43 45.57
C LYS A 228 21.89 23.63 46.53
N ALA A 229 20.83 23.76 47.35
CA ALA A 229 20.75 24.82 48.34
C ALA A 229 21.84 24.69 49.42
N SER A 230 22.17 23.46 49.82
CA SER A 230 23.26 23.16 50.75
C SER A 230 24.62 23.53 50.15
N GLU A 231 24.87 23.18 48.90
CA GLU A 231 26.08 23.56 48.17
C GLU A 231 26.23 25.09 48.06
N ASP A 232 25.15 25.79 47.71
CA ASP A 232 25.14 27.26 47.62
C ASP A 232 25.38 27.93 48.98
N LEU A 233 24.84 27.36 50.07
CA LEU A 233 25.11 27.82 51.43
C LEU A 233 26.60 27.66 51.76
N ILE A 234 27.18 26.49 51.49
CA ILE A 234 28.60 26.24 51.75
C ILE A 234 29.48 27.20 50.96
N LYS A 235 29.18 27.43 49.66
CA LYS A 235 29.88 28.42 48.83
C LYS A 235 29.76 29.82 49.42
N ALA A 236 28.56 30.26 49.77
CA ALA A 236 28.33 31.58 50.37
C ALA A 236 29.10 31.73 51.69
N LYS A 237 29.09 30.72 52.55
CA LYS A 237 29.84 30.71 53.81
C LYS A 237 31.34 30.76 53.58
N ALA A 238 31.86 29.96 52.66
CA ALA A 238 33.28 29.98 52.28
C ALA A 238 33.70 31.35 51.73
N THR A 239 32.87 31.98 50.90
CA THR A 239 33.15 33.35 50.40
C THR A 239 33.14 34.38 51.53
N LEU A 240 32.21 34.26 52.47
CA LEU A 240 32.12 35.15 53.63
C LEU A 240 33.33 34.98 54.56
N ASP A 241 33.76 33.75 54.81
CA ASP A 241 34.94 33.46 55.63
C ASP A 241 36.23 33.92 54.95
N ALA A 242 36.31 33.78 53.62
CA ALA A 242 37.41 34.32 52.82
C ALA A 242 37.47 35.86 52.89
N VAL A 243 36.32 36.53 52.78
CA VAL A 243 36.17 37.98 52.94
C VAL A 243 36.58 38.43 54.35
N LYS A 244 36.07 37.77 55.40
CA LYS A 244 36.44 38.08 56.79
C LYS A 244 37.94 37.92 57.02
N SER A 245 38.53 36.84 56.50
CA SER A 245 39.96 36.57 56.62
C SER A 245 40.82 37.58 55.85
N ALA A 246 40.35 38.06 54.68
CA ALA A 246 41.04 39.10 53.91
C ALA A 246 40.98 40.47 54.61
N ILE A 247 39.83 40.82 55.22
CA ILE A 247 39.70 42.04 56.06
C ILE A 247 40.64 41.97 57.26
N ALA A 248 40.69 40.83 57.95
CA ALA A 248 41.58 40.64 59.10
C ALA A 248 43.08 40.77 58.74
N ARG A 249 43.46 40.45 57.51
CA ARG A 249 44.82 40.64 56.98
C ARG A 249 45.09 42.04 56.41
N GLY A 250 44.12 42.97 56.47
CA GLY A 250 44.26 44.32 55.92
C GLY A 250 44.35 44.39 54.39
N GLN A 251 43.97 43.32 53.68
CA GLN A 251 43.98 43.27 52.21
C GLN A 251 42.63 43.77 51.65
N ALA A 252 42.67 44.71 50.71
CA ALA A 252 41.48 45.22 50.04
C ALA A 252 40.87 44.16 49.10
N ILE A 253 39.58 43.87 49.28
CA ILE A 253 38.85 42.86 48.51
C ILE A 253 38.31 43.51 47.24
N VAL A 254 38.87 43.15 46.08
CA VAL A 254 38.36 43.55 44.77
C VAL A 254 37.44 42.44 44.25
N PRO A 255 36.17 42.72 43.92
CA PRO A 255 35.29 41.76 43.27
C PRO A 255 35.92 41.22 41.97
N SER A 256 35.75 39.92 41.69
CA SER A 256 36.36 39.27 40.52
C SER A 256 36.03 39.95 39.18
N GLN A 257 34.83 40.52 39.03
CA GLN A 257 34.47 41.34 37.86
C GLN A 257 35.35 42.58 37.65
N GLN A 258 35.98 43.13 38.69
CA GLN A 258 36.79 44.36 38.64
C GLN A 258 38.30 44.10 38.72
N GLN A 259 38.72 42.85 38.98
CA GLN A 259 40.14 42.49 39.04
C GLN A 259 40.82 42.71 37.68
N GLY A 260 40.17 42.35 36.57
CA GLY A 260 40.74 42.52 35.22
C GLY A 260 40.98 43.99 34.83
N SER A 261 40.07 44.90 35.21
CA SER A 261 40.20 46.33 34.88
C SER A 261 41.24 47.04 35.74
N LEU A 262 41.42 46.61 37.00
CA LEU A 262 42.48 47.09 37.88
C LEU A 262 43.87 46.64 37.43
N VAL A 263 44.03 45.37 37.05
CA VAL A 263 45.29 44.85 36.48
C VAL A 263 45.65 45.58 35.17
N ALA A 264 44.67 45.88 34.32
CA ALA A 264 44.89 46.65 33.11
C ALA A 264 45.29 48.12 33.39
N LEU A 265 44.70 48.75 34.42
CA LEU A 265 45.06 50.10 34.85
C LEU A 265 46.47 50.16 35.45
N GLU A 266 46.86 49.17 36.24
CA GLU A 266 48.19 49.06 36.86
C GLU A 266 49.28 48.88 35.80
N LYS A 267 49.05 47.98 34.83
CA LYS A 267 49.97 47.79 33.69
C LYS A 267 50.19 49.10 32.92
N ARG A 268 49.11 49.86 32.65
CA ARG A 268 49.21 51.14 31.94
C ARG A 268 49.94 52.22 32.75
N LEU A 269 49.83 52.17 34.07
CA LEU A 269 50.54 53.08 34.97
C LEU A 269 52.04 52.77 34.99
N GLN A 270 52.40 51.48 35.04
CA GLN A 270 53.78 51.01 34.91
C GLN A 270 54.43 51.52 33.61
N GLU A 271 53.74 51.36 32.48
CA GLU A 271 54.21 51.77 31.16
C GLU A 271 54.41 53.28 31.05
N LEU A 272 53.51 54.09 31.61
CA LEU A 272 53.67 55.56 31.66
C LEU A 272 54.80 56.00 32.58
N LYS A 273 55.05 55.30 33.69
CA LYS A 273 56.20 55.57 34.58
C LYS A 273 57.52 55.26 33.88
N GLU A 274 57.58 54.18 33.12
CA GLU A 274 58.75 53.80 32.35
C GLU A 274 59.03 54.79 31.22
N GLN A 275 58.00 55.22 30.49
CA GLN A 275 58.12 56.31 29.50
C GLN A 275 58.65 57.60 30.13
N LEU A 276 58.14 57.98 31.31
CA LEU A 276 58.63 59.16 32.02
C LEU A 276 60.10 59.02 32.44
N ALA A 277 60.52 57.85 32.91
CA ALA A 277 61.91 57.59 33.28
C ALA A 277 62.86 57.70 32.08
N GLU A 278 62.43 57.27 30.89
CA GLU A 278 63.21 57.43 29.65
C GLU A 278 63.28 58.90 29.20
N PHE A 279 62.21 59.68 29.39
CA PHE A 279 62.23 61.14 29.15
C PHE A 279 63.14 61.89 30.15
N ASP A 280 63.14 61.51 31.42
CA ASP A 280 63.98 62.10 32.48
C ASP A 280 65.49 61.91 32.19
N LYS A 281 65.89 60.88 31.43
CA LYS A 281 67.28 60.70 30.97
C LYS A 281 67.72 61.72 29.91
N ARG A 282 66.77 62.24 29.11
CA ARG A 282 67.07 63.13 27.97
C ARG A 282 66.80 64.60 28.27
N TYR A 283 65.93 64.88 29.24
CA TYR A 283 65.49 66.23 29.54
C TYR A 283 65.47 66.50 31.05
N THR A 284 66.03 67.64 31.46
CA THR A 284 65.98 68.09 32.86
C THR A 284 64.53 68.45 33.26
N ARG A 285 64.14 68.18 34.51
CA ARG A 285 62.80 68.42 35.07
C ARG A 285 62.24 69.83 34.87
N ASP A 286 63.11 70.84 34.77
CA ASP A 286 62.69 72.22 34.52
C ASP A 286 62.37 72.50 33.05
N TYR A 287 62.91 71.70 32.12
CA TYR A 287 62.60 71.77 30.69
C TYR A 287 61.24 71.11 30.39
N LEU A 288 60.96 69.97 31.04
CA LEU A 288 59.68 69.24 30.93
C LEU A 288 58.47 70.07 31.35
N LYS A 289 58.64 71.01 32.29
CA LYS A 289 57.56 71.90 32.77
C LYS A 289 57.23 73.06 31.81
N LYS A 290 58.16 73.45 30.94
CA LYS A 290 58.04 74.63 30.07
C LYS A 290 57.45 74.32 28.70
N GLN A 291 57.53 73.06 28.25
CA GLN A 291 57.02 72.65 26.93
C GLN A 291 55.64 71.96 27.02
N PRO A 292 54.60 72.48 26.34
CA PRO A 292 53.23 72.00 26.50
C PRO A 292 53.03 70.54 26.05
N ALA A 293 53.81 70.05 25.08
CA ALA A 293 53.73 68.67 24.59
C ALA A 293 54.26 67.63 25.60
N LEU A 294 55.19 68.00 26.49
CA LEU A 294 55.88 67.08 27.41
C LEU A 294 55.24 67.03 28.81
N ARG A 295 54.31 67.93 29.13
CA ARG A 295 53.55 67.94 30.40
C ARG A 295 52.48 66.85 30.49
N VAL A 296 52.12 66.26 29.35
CA VAL A 296 50.97 65.34 29.23
C VAL A 296 51.21 64.04 30.01
N ILE A 297 52.42 63.48 30.01
CA ILE A 297 52.73 62.20 30.66
C ILE A 297 52.63 62.28 32.20
N PRO A 298 53.28 63.25 32.88
CA PRO A 298 53.12 63.43 34.34
C PRO A 298 51.67 63.68 34.76
N ASP A 299 50.92 64.46 33.98
CA ASP A 299 49.51 64.77 34.27
C ASP A 299 48.61 63.52 34.11
N GLN A 300 48.89 62.67 33.11
CA GLN A 300 48.21 61.38 32.93
C GLN A 300 48.49 60.41 34.08
N ILE A 301 49.73 60.32 34.56
CA ILE A 301 50.09 59.49 35.73
C ILE A 301 49.31 59.96 36.96
N LYS A 302 49.31 61.26 37.26
CA LYS A 302 48.54 61.82 38.40
C LYS A 302 47.03 61.59 38.28
N LYS A 303 46.49 61.55 37.06
CA LYS A 303 45.08 61.26 36.82
C LYS A 303 44.77 59.78 37.02
N LEU A 304 45.65 58.89 36.59
CA LEU A 304 45.52 57.44 36.79
C LEU A 304 45.71 57.03 38.25
N GLU A 305 46.69 57.60 38.97
CA GLU A 305 46.88 57.38 40.42
C GLU A 305 45.70 57.85 41.26
N ARG A 306 45.05 58.96 40.86
CA ARG A 306 43.79 59.38 41.49
C ARG A 306 42.66 58.41 41.20
N LYS A 307 42.52 57.97 39.96
CA LYS A 307 41.48 56.99 39.58
C LYS A 307 41.67 55.65 40.28
N SER A 308 42.90 55.17 40.42
CA SER A 308 43.17 53.95 41.19
C SER A 308 42.83 54.18 42.66
N LYS A 309 43.33 55.24 43.31
CA LYS A 309 43.01 55.57 44.72
C LYS A 309 41.51 55.68 45.01
N THR A 310 40.75 56.30 44.11
CA THR A 310 39.28 56.36 44.23
C THR A 310 38.63 54.98 44.06
N SER A 311 39.15 54.14 43.17
CA SER A 311 38.70 52.75 43.02
C SER A 311 38.97 51.89 44.25
N TRP A 312 40.07 52.13 44.97
CA TRP A 312 40.42 51.42 46.22
C TRP A 312 39.49 51.77 47.40
N ILE A 313 38.88 52.97 47.39
CA ILE A 313 38.09 53.50 48.52
C ILE A 313 36.60 53.22 48.37
N ARG A 314 36.11 52.86 47.17
CA ARG A 314 34.69 52.65 46.95
C ARG A 314 34.34 51.16 47.17
N PRO A 315 33.73 50.78 48.31
CA PRO A 315 33.16 49.45 48.42
C PRO A 315 32.09 49.29 47.32
N ALA A 316 32.19 48.20 46.56
CA ALA A 316 31.20 47.85 45.56
C ALA A 316 29.82 47.77 46.24
N ASN A 317 28.90 48.63 45.83
CA ASN A 317 27.52 48.63 46.30
C ASN A 317 26.86 47.30 45.91
N PRO A 318 26.43 46.45 46.86
CA PRO A 318 25.79 45.16 46.55
C PRO A 318 24.38 45.30 45.96
N ALA A 319 23.85 46.52 45.80
CA ALA A 319 22.55 46.77 45.19
C ALA A 319 22.69 47.14 43.69
N ASP A 320 23.04 46.17 42.85
CA ASP A 320 22.74 46.25 41.42
C ASP A 320 21.30 45.72 41.19
N PRO A 321 20.33 46.58 40.79
CA PRO A 321 18.94 46.19 40.58
C PRO A 321 18.74 45.18 39.44
N SER A 322 19.76 44.88 38.64
CA SER A 322 19.69 43.97 37.49
C SER A 322 19.54 42.49 37.90
N ARG A 323 19.74 42.15 39.18
CA ARG A 323 19.66 40.75 39.66
C ARG A 323 18.29 40.31 40.18
N LYS A 324 17.32 41.22 40.31
CA LYS A 324 15.97 40.89 40.82
C LYS A 324 15.08 40.16 39.79
N GLN A 325 15.51 40.01 38.55
CA GLN A 325 14.69 39.37 37.51
C GLN A 325 14.80 37.83 37.43
N LEU A 326 15.82 37.20 38.02
CA LEU A 326 15.96 35.73 37.91
C LEU A 326 15.21 34.90 38.97
N CYS A 327 14.63 35.54 39.99
CA CYS A 327 13.82 34.87 41.01
C CYS A 327 12.33 35.23 40.86
N ARG A 328 11.76 35.18 39.64
CA ARG A 328 10.31 35.01 39.48
C ARG A 328 10.02 33.51 39.37
N ARG A 329 9.61 32.96 40.51
CA ARG A 329 8.92 31.67 40.64
C ARG A 329 7.75 31.64 39.63
N PRO A 330 7.68 30.70 38.68
CA PRO A 330 6.47 30.56 37.88
C PRO A 330 5.35 30.10 38.80
N ALA A 331 4.28 30.89 38.86
CA ALA A 331 3.03 30.48 39.47
C ALA A 331 2.49 29.31 38.64
N ILE A 332 2.28 28.18 39.32
CA ILE A 332 1.48 27.07 38.80
C ILE A 332 0.06 27.64 38.65
N THR A 333 -0.37 27.85 37.41
CA THR A 333 -1.76 28.17 37.11
C THR A 333 -2.54 26.87 37.15
N ASP A 334 -3.31 26.67 38.22
CA ASP A 334 -4.36 25.66 38.28
C ASP A 334 -5.36 25.89 37.14
N GLY A 335 -5.56 24.85 36.35
CA GLY A 335 -6.55 24.81 35.28
C GLY A 335 -7.96 24.80 35.85
N ASN A 336 -8.72 25.82 35.49
CA ASN A 336 -10.16 25.91 35.69
C ASN A 336 -10.91 24.74 35.00
N PRO A 337 -11.80 24.00 35.68
CA PRO A 337 -12.71 23.07 35.02
C PRO A 337 -13.88 23.83 34.38
N ARG A 338 -14.13 23.60 33.09
CA ARG A 338 -15.34 24.07 32.42
C ARG A 338 -16.56 23.26 32.91
N PRO A 339 -17.73 23.88 33.15
CA PRO A 339 -18.97 23.15 33.29
C PRO A 339 -19.47 22.72 31.91
N ILE A 340 -19.85 21.45 31.80
CA ILE A 340 -20.55 20.87 30.66
C ILE A 340 -22.04 21.16 30.87
N SER A 341 -22.64 21.87 29.93
CA SER A 341 -24.08 21.90 29.66
C SER A 341 -24.31 21.27 28.30
#